data_AF-A0A973GU33-F1
#
_entry.id   AF-A0A973GU33-F1
#
_cell.length_a   1.000
_cell.length_b   1.000
_cell.length_c   1.000
_cell.angle_alpha   90.00
_cell.angle_beta   90.00
_cell.angle_gamma   90.00
#
_symmetry.space_group_name_H-M   'P 1'
#
loop_
_entity.id
_entity.type
_entity.pdbx_description
1 polymer ?
#
loop_
_entity_poly.entity_id
_entity_poly.type
_entity_poly.pdbx_seq_one_letter_code
_entity_poly.pdbx_strand_id
1 'polypeptide(L)'
;MVKDIIMDNAIYIVTAVALGVSFFKSKEKTLQALRKAWKSFENILPQFLSILLIIGFVLSVLNANQISKLIGQESGWIGVFIASIIGSITLI
;
A
#
# COMPACT_ATOMS: atom_id res chain seq x y z
N MET A 1 -5.22 14.31 12.82
CA MET A 1 -4.39 15.18 11.95
C MET A 1 -3.03 15.46 12.55
N VAL A 2 -2.88 16.25 13.63
CA VAL A 2 -1.54 16.54 14.21
C VAL A 2 -0.87 15.30 14.82
N LYS A 3 -1.66 14.43 15.45
CA LYS A 3 -1.16 13.21 16.12
C LYS A 3 -0.62 12.16 15.13
N ASP A 4 -1.19 12.10 13.92
CA ASP A 4 -0.80 11.17 12.86
C ASP A 4 0.56 11.60 12.26
N ILE A 5 0.72 12.89 11.98
CA ILE A 5 1.97 13.48 11.47
C ILE A 5 3.14 13.25 12.45
N ILE A 6 2.89 13.36 13.75
CA ILE A 6 3.93 13.12 14.78
C ILE A 6 4.34 11.64 14.80
N MET A 7 3.39 10.72 14.64
CA MET A 7 3.66 9.27 14.63
C MET A 7 4.49 8.88 13.40
N ASP A 8 4.12 9.38 12.21
CA ASP A 8 4.81 9.08 10.96
C ASP A 8 6.26 9.59 11.00
N ASN A 9 6.45 10.83 11.46
CA ASN A 9 7.78 11.44 11.59
C ASN A 9 8.66 10.69 12.60
N ALA A 10 8.08 10.15 13.69
CA ALA A 10 8.83 9.36 14.65
C ALA A 10 9.40 8.08 14.02
N ILE A 11 8.62 7.38 13.21
CA ILE A 11 9.08 6.16 12.52
C ILE A 11 10.21 6.47 11.54
N TYR A 12 10.11 7.56 10.78
CA TYR A 12 11.17 7.98 9.86
C TYR A 12 12.47 8.32 10.59
N ILE A 13 12.38 9.08 11.69
CA ILE A 13 13.55 9.43 12.50
C ILE A 13 14.21 8.17 13.09
N VAL A 14 13.43 7.26 13.68
CA VAL A 14 13.94 6.00 14.24
C VAL A 14 14.62 5.17 13.15
N THR A 15 14.01 5.08 11.97
CA THR A 15 14.57 4.32 10.84
C THR A 15 15.88 4.93 10.35
N ALA A 16 15.95 6.26 10.21
CA ALA A 16 17.17 6.95 9.78
C ALA A 16 18.31 6.76 10.79
N VAL A 17 18.03 6.86 12.09
CA VAL A 17 19.02 6.62 13.15
C VAL A 17 19.48 5.16 13.16
N ALA A 18 18.54 4.20 13.07
CA ALA A 18 18.88 2.78 13.02
C ALA A 18 19.73 2.42 11.80
N LEU A 19 19.40 2.98 10.63
CA LEU A 19 20.18 2.81 9.40
C LEU A 19 21.59 3.42 9.55
N GLY A 20 21.69 4.62 10.11
CA GLY A 20 22.96 5.28 10.41
C GLY A 20 23.83 4.42 11.34
N VAL A 21 23.28 3.97 12.46
CA VAL A 21 23.98 3.07 13.41
C VAL A 21 24.42 1.78 12.73
N SER A 22 23.56 1.15 11.92
CA SER A 22 23.91 -0.04 11.15
C SER A 22 25.08 0.22 10.19
N PHE A 23 25.06 1.37 9.52
CA PHE A 23 26.11 1.77 8.58
C PHE A 23 27.45 1.99 9.27
N PHE A 24 27.46 2.61 10.45
CA PHE A 24 28.68 2.74 11.27
C PHE A 24 29.20 1.40 11.78
N LYS A 25 28.29 0.48 12.17
CA LYS A 25 28.65 -0.84 12.70
C LYS A 25 29.20 -1.78 11.62
N SER A 26 28.61 -1.76 10.42
CA SER A 26 29.12 -2.51 9.27
C SER A 26 28.51 -1.97 7.97
N LYS A 27 29.31 -1.20 7.24
CA LYS A 27 28.93 -0.70 5.91
C LYS A 27 28.61 -1.83 4.94
N GLU A 28 29.43 -2.89 4.96
CA GLU A 28 29.27 -4.03 4.06
C GLU A 28 27.94 -4.76 4.28
N LYS A 29 27.61 -5.12 5.53
CA LYS A 29 26.35 -5.79 5.86
C LYS A 29 25.14 -4.90 5.56
N THR A 30 25.26 -3.60 5.84
CA THR A 30 24.19 -2.63 5.56
C THR A 30 23.92 -2.51 4.06
N LEU A 31 24.97 -2.42 3.23
CA LEU A 31 24.83 -2.35 1.78
C LEU A 31 24.29 -3.65 1.19
N GLN A 32 24.70 -4.81 1.71
CA GLN A 32 24.14 -6.10 1.31
C GLN A 32 22.64 -6.20 1.63
N ALA A 33 22.23 -5.77 2.82
CA ALA A 33 20.82 -5.73 3.23
C ALA A 33 19.99 -4.78 2.33
N LEU A 34 20.51 -3.58 2.04
CA LEU A 34 19.87 -2.62 1.14
C LEU A 34 19.73 -3.16 -0.28
N ARG A 35 20.75 -3.83 -0.82
CA ARG A 35 20.68 -4.49 -2.14
C ARG A 35 19.63 -5.60 -2.17
N LYS A 36 19.53 -6.38 -1.09
CA LYS A 36 18.50 -7.43 -0.97
C LYS A 36 17.10 -6.83 -0.92
N ALA A 37 16.92 -5.75 -0.15
CA ALA A 37 15.67 -5.02 -0.09
C ALA A 37 15.29 -4.42 -1.45
N TRP A 38 16.25 -3.82 -2.16
CA TRP A 38 16.05 -3.27 -3.50
C TRP A 38 15.64 -4.34 -4.51
N LYS A 39 16.34 -5.48 -4.53
CA LYS A 39 15.98 -6.60 -5.41
C LYS A 39 14.59 -7.16 -5.08
N SER A 40 14.24 -7.24 -3.79
CA SER A 40 12.89 -7.64 -3.38
C SER A 40 11.83 -6.62 -3.83
N PHE A 41 12.15 -5.32 -3.76
CA PHE A 41 11.29 -4.25 -4.23
C PHE A 41 11.09 -4.33 -5.75
N GLU A 42 12.15 -4.50 -6.53
CA GLU A 42 12.08 -4.70 -7.99
C GLU A 42 11.26 -5.93 -8.39
N ASN A 43 11.25 -7.00 -7.59
CA ASN A 43 10.44 -8.19 -7.88
C ASN A 43 8.94 -7.94 -7.65
N ILE A 44 8.58 -7.15 -6.63
CA ILE A 44 7.16 -6.83 -6.35
C ILE A 44 6.64 -5.67 -7.21
N LEU A 45 7.54 -4.82 -7.71
CA LEU A 45 7.21 -3.60 -8.43
C LEU A 45 6.37 -3.86 -9.71
N PRO A 46 6.69 -4.84 -10.59
CA PRO A 46 5.90 -5.12 -11.79
C PRO A 46 4.45 -5.51 -11.47
N GLN A 47 4.26 -6.35 -10.45
CA GLN A 47 2.93 -6.75 -10.01
C GLN A 47 2.19 -5.56 -9.40
N PHE A 48 2.86 -4.79 -8.55
CA PHE A 48 2.28 -3.61 -7.92
C PHE A 48 1.88 -2.55 -8.94
N LEU A 49 2.74 -2.24 -9.92
CA LEU A 49 2.44 -1.33 -11.03
C LEU A 49 1.25 -1.82 -11.86
N SER A 50 1.19 -3.13 -12.17
CA SER A 50 0.06 -3.70 -12.91
C SER A 50 -1.25 -3.46 -12.16
N ILE A 51 -1.28 -3.70 -10.85
CA ILE A 51 -2.46 -3.44 -10.00
C ILE A 51 -2.79 -1.94 -9.99
N LEU A 52 -1.80 -1.06 -9.81
CA LEU A 52 -2.02 0.38 -9.81
C LEU A 52 -2.57 0.90 -11.14
N LEU A 53 -2.09 0.36 -12.26
CA LEU A 53 -2.60 0.72 -13.59
C LEU A 53 -4.06 0.29 -13.76
N ILE A 54 -4.40 -0.93 -13.33
CA ILE A 54 -5.79 -1.41 -13.37
C ILE A 54 -6.68 -0.53 -12.49
N ILE A 55 -6.27 -0.25 -11.25
CA ILE A 55 -7.03 0.61 -10.33
C ILE A 55 -7.18 2.02 -10.92
N GLY A 56 -6.10 2.61 -11.44
CA GLY A 56 -6.13 3.93 -12.05
C GLY A 56 -7.04 3.98 -13.27
N PHE A 57 -7.04 2.94 -14.10
CA PHE A 57 -7.96 2.81 -15.23
C PHE A 57 -9.41 2.68 -14.77
N VAL A 58 -9.68 1.84 -13.78
CA VAL A 58 -11.02 1.67 -13.19
C VAL A 58 -11.52 3.00 -12.63
N LEU A 59 -10.70 3.76 -11.90
CA LEU A 59 -11.06 5.07 -11.34
C LEU A 59 -11.23 6.16 -12.41
N SER A 60 -10.57 6.03 -13.56
CA SER A 60 -10.79 6.93 -14.70
C SER A 60 -12.18 6.73 -15.32
N VAL A 61 -12.65 5.48 -15.36
CA VAL A 61 -13.97 5.12 -15.90
C VAL A 61 -15.09 5.26 -14.86
N LEU A 62 -14.81 4.96 -13.58
CA LEU A 62 -15.76 4.98 -12.48
C LEU A 62 -15.49 6.17 -11.54
N ASN A 63 -16.40 7.14 -11.53
CA ASN A 63 -16.36 8.22 -10.55
C ASN A 63 -16.97 7.82 -9.19
N ALA A 64 -16.73 8.63 -8.16
CA ALA A 64 -17.19 8.34 -6.79
C ALA A 64 -18.71 8.11 -6.69
N ASN A 65 -19.52 8.83 -7.47
CA ASN A 65 -20.98 8.63 -7.49
C ASN A 65 -21.36 7.27 -8.09
N GLN A 66 -20.67 6.82 -9.14
CA GLN A 66 -20.91 5.51 -9.73
C GLN A 66 -20.51 4.38 -8.78
N ILE A 67 -19.39 4.53 -8.07
CA ILE A 67 -18.95 3.56 -7.05
C ILE A 67 -19.98 3.46 -5.93
N SER A 68 -20.47 4.59 -5.41
CA SER A 68 -21.49 4.61 -4.35
C SER A 68 -22.79 3.92 -4.76
N LYS A 69 -23.21 4.10 -6.02
CA LYS A 69 -24.44 3.47 -6.56
C LYS A 69 -24.30 1.98 -6.86
N LEU A 70 -23.11 1.52 -7.25
CA LEU A 70 -22.88 0.13 -7.62
C LEU A 70 -22.57 -0.76 -6.41
N ILE A 71 -21.78 -0.24 -5.48
CA ILE A 71 -21.13 -1.06 -4.43
C ILE A 71 -21.12 -0.39 -3.05
N GLY A 72 -21.63 0.84 -2.95
CA GLY A 72 -21.62 1.64 -1.72
C GLY A 72 -22.99 1.76 -1.06
N GLN A 73 -23.14 2.77 -0.21
CA GLN A 73 -24.35 2.96 0.60
C GLN A 73 -25.61 3.21 -0.25
N GLU A 74 -25.47 3.78 -1.45
CA GLU A 74 -26.57 4.01 -2.38
C GLU A 74 -26.97 2.77 -3.19
N SER A 75 -26.16 1.69 -3.17
CA SER A 75 -26.43 0.43 -3.88
C SER A 75 -27.50 -0.46 -3.22
N GLY A 76 -27.93 -0.09 -2.01
CA GLY A 76 -28.84 -0.90 -1.20
C GLY A 76 -28.19 -2.18 -0.66
N TRP A 77 -28.97 -3.01 0.02
CA TRP A 77 -28.44 -4.20 0.71
C TRP A 77 -27.90 -5.28 -0.23
N ILE A 78 -28.42 -5.36 -1.47
CA ILE A 78 -27.97 -6.36 -2.46
C ILE A 78 -26.55 -6.03 -2.94
N GLY A 79 -26.27 -4.76 -3.26
CA GLY A 79 -24.93 -4.33 -3.68
C GLY A 79 -23.90 -4.57 -2.59
N VAL A 80 -24.23 -4.22 -1.34
CA VAL A 80 -23.37 -4.47 -0.17
C VAL A 80 -23.13 -5.96 0.07
N PHE A 81 -24.15 -6.80 -0.08
CA PHE A 81 -24.02 -8.25 0.09
C PHE A 81 -23.09 -8.88 -0.95
N ILE A 82 -23.26 -8.53 -2.23
CA ILE A 82 -22.40 -9.01 -3.33
C ILE A 82 -20.96 -8.52 -3.12
N ALA A 83 -20.78 -7.24 -2.79
CA ALA A 83 -19.47 -6.65 -2.49
C ALA A 83 -18.75 -7.39 -1.37
N SER A 84 -19.49 -7.74 -0.32
CA SER A 84 -18.96 -8.42 0.86
C SER A 84 -18.54 -9.85 0.55
N ILE A 85 -19.29 -10.57 -0.30
CA ILE A 85 -18.91 -11.92 -0.76
C ILE A 85 -17.64 -11.85 -1.61
N ILE A 86 -17.60 -10.96 -2.61
CA ILE A 86 -16.43 -10.81 -3.48
C ILE A 86 -15.20 -10.39 -2.67
N GLY A 87 -15.36 -9.42 -1.76
CA GLY A 87 -14.30 -8.98 -0.85
C GLY A 87 -13.81 -10.10 0.06
N SER A 88 -14.71 -10.92 0.59
CA SER A 88 -14.35 -12.09 1.40
C SER A 88 -13.55 -13.12 0.61
N ILE A 89 -13.90 -13.38 -0.65
CA ILE A 89 -13.16 -14.32 -1.51
C ILE A 89 -11.79 -13.76 -1.89
N THR A 90 -11.66 -12.44 -2.02
CA THR A 90 -10.38 -11.79 -2.37
C THR A 90 -9.41 -11.76 -1.18
N LEU A 91 -9.92 -11.76 0.05
CA LEU A 91 -9.11 -11.68 1.28
C LEU A 91 -8.66 -13.06 1.80
N ILE A 92 -9.38 -14.14 1.44
CA ILE A 92 -9.05 -15.54 1.78
C ILE A 92 -8.06 -16.09 0.77
#